data_AF-A0A2S2PJW1-F1
#
_entry.id   AF-A0A2S2PJW1-F1
#
_cell.length_a   1.000
_cell.length_b   1.000
_cell.length_c   1.000
_cell.angle_alpha   90.00
_cell.angle_beta   90.00
_cell.angle_gamma   90.00
#
_symmetry.space_group_name_H-M   'P 1'
#
loop_
_entity.id
_entity.type
_entity.pdbx_description
1 polymer ?
#
loop_
_entity_poly.entity_id
_entity_poly.type
_entity_poly.pdbx_seq_one_letter_code
_entity_poly.pdbx_strand_id
1 'polypeptide(L)'
;EGLLDEGTEDFADFRMKCSDLIKDVVFIVSSSAVFQQMYMLLQTASVSNVTWDQMEAALFIMQAIARNILPHENEVVPKVVEAILNMPETVHINMRYTSVMLLGELCEWISHEQHSETLEPILNYLQYCLRQPNLAAVTAKSLHSICTTCRHHMVKHLSGLIEILKVVDMLNLPNDVAIGLLKGVAVIVAEVPEEHVYKAIKEICGRQLSPLLALVESTSEKTVPETNTSTDPIYWLDRLSAILRHLATKSNNEKDPCVVAIVEMWPSMSKICTRYKTDSRITEHFCRCLRFMIRLVSRSTTALLAPVAQQVSAFYQEIKQNMLYTIILCRWRIYIK
;
A
#
# COMPACT_ATOMS: atom_id res chain seq x y z
N GLU A 1 -3.25 1.27 -27.83
CA GLU A 1 -3.75 -0.08 -27.48
C GLU A 1 -4.00 -0.12 -25.98
N GLY A 2 -5.09 -0.79 -25.56
CA GLY A 2 -5.42 -0.98 -24.14
C GLY A 2 -4.58 -2.08 -23.49
N LEU A 3 -4.67 -2.19 -22.16
CA LEU A 3 -4.05 -3.30 -21.43
C LEU A 3 -4.78 -4.61 -21.75
N LEU A 4 -4.08 -5.75 -21.76
CA LEU A 4 -4.69 -7.07 -21.98
C LEU A 4 -5.79 -7.41 -20.97
N ASP A 5 -5.67 -6.84 -19.76
CA ASP A 5 -6.64 -7.04 -18.68
C ASP A 5 -7.85 -6.08 -18.78
N GLU A 6 -7.80 -5.08 -19.65
CA GLU A 6 -8.88 -4.10 -19.87
C GLU A 6 -9.64 -4.42 -21.18
N GLY A 7 -10.77 -5.12 -21.07
CA GLY A 7 -11.71 -5.31 -22.19
C GLY A 7 -12.17 -6.75 -22.47
N THR A 8 -11.54 -7.75 -21.85
CA THR A 8 -11.95 -9.17 -21.94
C THR A 8 -11.80 -9.84 -20.57
N GLU A 9 -12.80 -9.67 -19.70
CA GLU A 9 -12.83 -10.28 -18.36
C GLU A 9 -12.54 -11.80 -18.42
N ASP A 10 -13.10 -12.51 -19.40
CA ASP A 10 -12.88 -13.94 -19.60
C ASP A 10 -11.40 -14.31 -19.82
N PHE A 11 -10.65 -13.50 -20.58
CA PHE A 11 -9.24 -13.77 -20.86
C PHE A 11 -8.36 -13.42 -19.66
N ALA A 12 -8.64 -12.31 -18.97
CA ALA A 12 -7.96 -11.95 -17.72
C ALA A 12 -8.17 -13.04 -16.66
N ASP A 13 -9.41 -13.52 -16.48
CA ASP A 13 -9.74 -14.62 -15.57
C ASP A 13 -9.04 -15.93 -15.95
N PHE A 14 -8.97 -16.24 -17.26
CA PHE A 14 -8.22 -17.38 -17.74
C PHE A 14 -6.72 -17.27 -17.39
N ARG A 15 -6.11 -16.10 -17.62
CA ARG A 15 -4.71 -15.85 -17.27
C ARG A 15 -4.46 -16.01 -15.77
N MET A 16 -5.34 -15.49 -14.92
CA MET A 16 -5.24 -15.65 -13.47
C MET A 16 -5.31 -17.13 -13.06
N LYS A 17 -6.25 -17.91 -13.63
CA LYS A 17 -6.33 -19.37 -13.41
C LYS A 17 -5.06 -20.10 -13.88
N CYS A 18 -4.47 -19.69 -15.01
CA CYS A 18 -3.19 -20.22 -15.46
C CYS A 18 -2.05 -19.89 -14.49
N SER A 19 -1.98 -18.66 -13.98
CA SER A 19 -0.98 -18.24 -12.99
C SER A 19 -1.06 -19.11 -11.73
N ASP A 20 -2.27 -19.34 -11.22
CA ASP A 20 -2.51 -20.16 -10.04
C ASP A 20 -2.12 -21.62 -10.29
N LEU A 21 -2.50 -22.19 -11.43
CA LEU A 21 -2.09 -23.54 -11.81
C LEU A 21 -0.56 -23.67 -11.93
N ILE A 22 0.12 -22.68 -12.53
CA ILE A 22 1.58 -22.66 -12.63
C ILE A 22 2.20 -22.70 -11.23
N LYS A 23 1.70 -21.87 -10.30
CA LYS A 23 2.19 -21.86 -8.90
C LYS A 23 1.99 -23.21 -8.22
N ASP A 24 0.89 -23.90 -8.49
CA ASP A 24 0.59 -25.20 -7.91
C ASP A 24 1.47 -26.33 -8.45
N VAL A 25 1.94 -26.26 -9.70
CA VAL A 25 2.69 -27.36 -10.34
C VAL A 25 4.19 -27.09 -10.52
N VAL A 26 4.66 -25.85 -10.33
CA VAL A 26 6.05 -25.47 -10.62
C VAL A 26 7.07 -26.26 -9.79
N PHE A 27 6.68 -26.73 -8.59
CA PHE A 27 7.55 -27.53 -7.73
C PHE A 27 8.00 -28.85 -8.39
N ILE A 28 7.27 -29.37 -9.39
CA ILE A 28 7.61 -30.59 -10.12
C ILE A 28 8.83 -30.39 -11.03
N VAL A 29 8.96 -29.20 -11.62
CA VAL A 29 9.99 -28.89 -12.65
C VAL A 29 11.11 -28.00 -12.11
N SER A 30 10.91 -27.36 -10.94
CA SER A 30 11.73 -26.29 -10.35
C SER A 30 11.45 -24.90 -10.93
N SER A 31 11.19 -23.94 -10.04
CA SER A 31 10.97 -22.53 -10.40
C SER A 31 12.18 -21.92 -11.09
N SER A 32 13.40 -22.22 -10.64
CA SER A 32 14.63 -21.72 -11.28
C SER A 32 14.78 -22.20 -12.72
N ALA A 33 14.45 -23.47 -13.00
CA ALA A 33 14.54 -24.02 -14.35
C ALA A 33 13.52 -23.37 -15.29
N VAL A 34 12.27 -23.18 -14.84
CA VAL A 34 11.25 -22.49 -15.62
C VAL A 34 11.64 -21.02 -15.87
N PHE A 35 12.14 -20.33 -14.85
CA PHE A 35 12.57 -18.93 -14.96
C PHE A 35 13.72 -18.77 -15.97
N GLN A 36 14.71 -19.66 -15.92
CA GLN A 36 15.81 -19.70 -16.88
C GLN A 36 15.33 -20.00 -18.31
N GLN A 37 14.40 -20.95 -18.47
CA GLN A 37 13.83 -21.29 -19.78
C GLN A 37 13.10 -20.10 -20.40
N MET A 38 12.29 -19.38 -19.61
CA MET A 38 11.60 -18.18 -20.08
C MET A 38 12.57 -17.06 -20.44
N TYR A 39 13.64 -16.88 -19.65
CA TYR A 39 14.70 -15.93 -20.00
C TYR A 39 15.39 -16.28 -21.33
N MET A 40 15.67 -17.56 -21.60
CA MET A 40 16.23 -17.97 -22.89
C MET A 40 15.31 -17.62 -24.07
N LEU A 41 14.00 -17.79 -23.92
CA LEU A 41 13.03 -17.37 -24.94
C LEU A 41 13.11 -15.85 -25.19
N LEU A 42 13.20 -15.04 -24.13
CA LEU A 42 13.36 -13.58 -24.25
C LEU A 42 14.67 -13.20 -24.98
N GLN A 43 15.76 -13.94 -24.78
CA GLN A 43 17.03 -13.69 -25.48
C GLN A 43 16.95 -14.02 -26.98
N THR A 44 16.14 -14.99 -27.38
CA THR A 44 15.98 -15.37 -28.80
C THR A 44 15.13 -14.38 -29.60
N ALA A 45 14.52 -13.39 -28.97
CA ALA A 45 13.62 -12.43 -29.59
C ALA A 45 14.28 -11.51 -30.63
N SER A 46 15.60 -11.29 -30.54
CA SER A 46 16.35 -10.51 -31.53
C SER A 46 16.72 -11.31 -32.79
N VAL A 47 16.73 -12.64 -32.70
CA VAL A 47 17.17 -13.55 -33.77
C VAL A 47 15.98 -14.21 -34.47
N SER A 48 14.88 -14.39 -33.74
CA SER A 48 13.66 -15.02 -34.20
C SER A 48 12.56 -13.96 -34.29
N ASN A 49 11.59 -14.10 -35.21
CA ASN A 49 10.43 -13.21 -35.33
C ASN A 49 9.45 -13.36 -34.14
N VAL A 50 9.95 -13.24 -32.90
CA VAL A 50 9.18 -13.33 -31.67
C VAL A 50 8.38 -12.06 -31.53
N THR A 51 7.07 -12.22 -31.38
CA THR A 51 6.14 -11.10 -31.27
C THR A 51 6.07 -10.62 -29.81
N TRP A 52 5.60 -9.39 -29.60
CA TRP A 52 5.56 -8.79 -28.26
C TRP A 52 4.69 -9.59 -27.29
N ASP A 53 3.64 -10.24 -27.77
CA ASP A 53 2.71 -11.09 -27.01
C ASP A 53 3.38 -12.38 -26.53
N GLN A 54 4.27 -12.96 -27.33
CA GLN A 54 5.08 -14.11 -26.90
C GLN A 54 6.09 -13.71 -25.80
N MET A 55 6.72 -12.55 -25.95
CA MET A 55 7.62 -12.01 -24.91
C MET A 55 6.86 -11.67 -23.62
N GLU A 56 5.68 -11.07 -23.74
CA GLU A 56 4.79 -10.78 -22.62
C GLU A 56 4.38 -12.06 -21.89
N ALA A 57 3.98 -13.11 -22.62
CA ALA A 57 3.60 -14.39 -22.02
C ALA A 57 4.76 -15.04 -21.26
N ALA A 58 6.00 -14.93 -21.76
CA ALA A 58 7.18 -15.38 -21.04
C ALA A 58 7.38 -14.59 -19.73
N LEU A 59 7.27 -13.25 -19.78
CA LEU A 59 7.33 -12.39 -18.59
C LEU A 59 6.20 -12.73 -17.59
N PHE A 60 5.01 -13.05 -18.07
CA PHE A 60 3.87 -13.45 -17.25
C PHE A 60 4.13 -14.75 -16.49
N ILE A 61 4.70 -15.76 -17.15
CA ILE A 61 5.10 -17.01 -16.49
C ILE A 61 6.20 -16.75 -15.46
N MET A 62 7.21 -15.94 -15.81
CA MET A 62 8.27 -15.55 -14.87
C MET A 62 7.70 -14.83 -13.65
N GLN A 63 6.74 -13.93 -13.84
CA GLN A 63 6.05 -13.21 -12.78
C GLN A 63 5.28 -14.16 -11.86
N ALA A 64 4.61 -15.18 -12.40
CA ALA A 64 3.84 -16.15 -11.61
C ALA A 64 4.72 -16.94 -10.62
N ILE A 65 5.98 -17.20 -10.97
CA ILE A 65 6.90 -18.03 -10.17
C ILE A 65 7.98 -17.24 -9.44
N ALA A 66 8.05 -15.91 -9.64
CA ALA A 66 9.14 -15.06 -9.16
C ALA A 66 9.34 -15.12 -7.64
N ARG A 67 8.26 -15.25 -6.85
CA ARG A 67 8.37 -15.41 -5.38
C ARG A 67 9.03 -16.70 -4.92
N ASN A 68 9.10 -17.72 -5.78
CA ASN A 68 9.74 -18.99 -5.45
C ASN A 68 11.21 -19.01 -5.85
N ILE A 69 11.74 -17.91 -6.39
CA ILE A 69 13.15 -17.78 -6.74
C ILE A 69 13.96 -17.45 -5.49
N LEU A 70 15.06 -18.17 -5.31
CA LEU A 70 15.93 -17.99 -4.15
C LEU A 70 16.55 -16.58 -4.13
N PRO A 71 16.63 -15.90 -2.97
CA PRO A 71 17.19 -14.54 -2.89
C PRO A 71 18.66 -14.39 -3.32
N HIS A 72 19.41 -15.50 -3.39
CA HIS A 72 20.82 -15.54 -3.80
C HIS A 72 21.01 -16.03 -5.25
N GLU A 73 19.94 -16.14 -6.03
CA GLU A 73 20.03 -16.42 -7.47
C GLU A 73 20.76 -15.25 -8.16
N ASN A 74 21.80 -15.54 -8.94
CA ASN A 74 22.71 -14.51 -9.46
C ASN A 74 23.04 -14.69 -10.95
N GLU A 75 22.43 -15.66 -11.62
CA GLU A 75 22.73 -15.98 -13.01
C GLU A 75 21.73 -15.35 -13.98
N VAL A 76 20.44 -15.36 -13.62
CA VAL A 76 19.34 -14.99 -14.53
C VAL A 76 18.61 -13.74 -14.06
N VAL A 77 18.19 -13.66 -12.79
CA VAL A 77 17.42 -12.54 -12.25
C VAL A 77 18.12 -11.19 -12.46
N PRO A 78 19.44 -11.01 -12.18
CA PRO A 78 20.11 -9.75 -12.44
C PRO A 78 19.96 -9.28 -13.89
N LYS A 79 20.12 -10.21 -14.85
CA LYS A 79 20.05 -9.91 -16.29
C LYS A 79 18.64 -9.56 -16.72
N VAL A 80 17.64 -10.21 -16.13
CA VAL A 80 16.21 -9.90 -16.37
C VAL A 80 15.89 -8.51 -15.84
N VAL A 81 16.30 -8.20 -14.61
CA VAL A 81 16.12 -6.88 -14.01
C VAL A 81 16.79 -5.81 -14.86
N GLU A 82 18.05 -6.00 -15.25
CA GLU A 82 18.78 -5.09 -16.13
C GLU A 82 18.07 -4.87 -17.47
N ALA A 83 17.56 -5.93 -18.09
CA ALA A 83 16.80 -5.82 -19.33
C ALA A 83 15.49 -5.03 -19.16
N ILE A 84 14.78 -5.20 -18.04
CA ILE A 84 13.56 -4.44 -17.72
C ILE A 84 13.88 -2.95 -17.56
N LEU A 85 14.93 -2.63 -16.80
CA LEU A 85 15.33 -1.24 -16.52
C LEU A 85 15.80 -0.51 -17.78
N ASN A 86 16.35 -1.24 -18.75
CA ASN A 86 16.82 -0.70 -20.03
C ASN A 86 15.80 -0.85 -21.18
N MET A 87 14.54 -1.17 -20.88
CA MET A 87 13.51 -1.26 -21.93
C MET A 87 13.33 0.08 -22.65
N PRO A 88 13.28 0.09 -24.00
CA PRO A 88 13.09 1.33 -24.75
C PRO A 88 11.68 1.89 -24.54
N GLU A 89 11.53 3.20 -24.80
CA GLU A 89 10.23 3.86 -24.68
C GLU A 89 9.18 3.29 -25.63
N THR A 90 9.63 2.74 -26.77
CA THR A 90 8.82 2.13 -27.83
C THR A 90 8.34 0.72 -27.52
N VAL A 91 8.75 0.11 -26.40
CA VAL A 91 8.29 -1.24 -26.02
C VAL A 91 6.77 -1.27 -25.86
N HIS A 92 6.16 -2.38 -26.24
CA HIS A 92 4.71 -2.57 -26.12
C HIS A 92 4.25 -2.41 -24.67
N ILE A 93 3.13 -1.71 -24.45
CA ILE A 93 2.65 -1.33 -23.11
C ILE A 93 2.40 -2.54 -22.20
N ASN A 94 1.87 -3.64 -22.75
CA ASN A 94 1.63 -4.87 -21.98
C ASN A 94 2.93 -5.53 -21.51
N MET A 95 4.00 -5.49 -22.29
CA MET A 95 5.30 -5.98 -21.82
C MET A 95 5.81 -5.14 -20.64
N ARG A 96 5.65 -3.81 -20.72
CA ARG A 96 6.03 -2.91 -19.62
C ARG A 96 5.17 -3.16 -18.38
N TYR A 97 3.86 -3.33 -18.54
CA TYR A 97 2.93 -3.65 -17.47
C TYR A 97 3.34 -4.94 -16.73
N THR A 98 3.56 -6.03 -17.46
CA THR A 98 3.95 -7.33 -16.89
C THR A 98 5.35 -7.29 -16.29
N SER A 99 6.27 -6.51 -16.86
CA SER A 99 7.61 -6.29 -16.30
C SER A 99 7.57 -5.56 -14.96
N VAL A 100 6.69 -4.56 -14.82
CA VAL A 100 6.46 -3.87 -13.54
C VAL A 100 5.94 -4.85 -12.49
N MET A 101 4.98 -5.71 -12.85
CA MET A 101 4.50 -6.77 -11.95
C MET A 101 5.63 -7.71 -11.53
N LEU A 102 6.45 -8.16 -12.48
CA LEU A 102 7.58 -9.04 -12.22
C LEU A 102 8.56 -8.42 -11.21
N LEU A 103 8.89 -7.13 -11.35
CA LEU A 103 9.72 -6.42 -10.36
C LEU A 103 9.09 -6.42 -8.96
N GLY A 104 7.76 -6.26 -8.87
CA GLY A 104 7.03 -6.34 -7.60
C GLY A 104 7.09 -7.73 -6.96
N GLU A 105 7.08 -8.79 -7.77
CA GLU A 105 7.16 -10.18 -7.30
C GLU A 105 8.60 -10.60 -6.92
N LEU A 106 9.62 -9.99 -7.53
CA LEU A 106 11.04 -10.20 -7.19
C LEU A 106 11.48 -9.49 -5.89
N CYS A 107 10.55 -9.00 -5.08
CA CYS A 107 10.85 -8.21 -3.88
C CYS A 107 11.71 -8.94 -2.84
N GLU A 108 11.62 -10.28 -2.72
CA GLU A 108 12.50 -11.06 -1.82
C GLU A 108 13.94 -11.08 -2.32
N TRP A 109 14.14 -11.25 -3.64
CA TRP A 109 15.45 -11.16 -4.27
C TRP A 109 16.06 -9.76 -4.12
N ILE A 110 15.27 -8.71 -4.38
CA ILE A 110 15.70 -7.30 -4.22
C ILE A 110 16.09 -7.00 -2.76
N SER A 111 15.44 -7.67 -1.79
CA SER A 111 15.71 -7.46 -0.37
C SER A 111 17.06 -8.03 0.10
N HIS A 112 17.70 -8.87 -0.69
CA HIS A 112 18.97 -9.49 -0.35
C HIS A 112 20.13 -8.47 -0.36
N GLU A 113 21.06 -8.57 0.61
CA GLU A 113 22.12 -7.56 0.79
C GLU A 113 23.02 -7.41 -0.44
N GLN A 114 23.29 -8.52 -1.15
CA GLN A 114 24.09 -8.54 -2.38
C GLN A 114 23.47 -7.74 -3.54
N HIS A 115 22.18 -7.39 -3.45
CA HIS A 115 21.42 -6.69 -4.50
C HIS A 115 20.89 -5.33 -4.01
N SER A 116 21.36 -4.85 -2.85
CA SER A 116 20.91 -3.58 -2.28
C SER A 116 21.14 -2.36 -3.20
N GLU A 117 22.12 -2.44 -4.12
CA GLU A 117 22.42 -1.42 -5.13
C GLU A 117 21.38 -1.39 -6.27
N THR A 118 20.68 -2.49 -6.54
CA THR A 118 19.67 -2.53 -7.62
C THR A 118 18.37 -1.84 -7.25
N LEU A 119 18.14 -1.58 -5.96
CA LEU A 119 16.90 -0.99 -5.47
C LEU A 119 16.66 0.42 -6.03
N GLU A 120 17.67 1.28 -6.02
CA GLU A 120 17.51 2.68 -6.47
C GLU A 120 17.18 2.79 -7.98
N PRO A 121 17.88 2.07 -8.89
CA PRO A 121 17.47 1.97 -10.29
C PRO A 121 16.03 1.48 -10.47
N ILE A 122 15.61 0.47 -9.71
CA ILE A 122 14.22 -0.05 -9.74
C ILE A 122 13.23 1.03 -9.30
N LEU A 123 13.51 1.75 -8.22
CA LEU A 123 12.62 2.83 -7.75
C LEU A 123 12.53 3.97 -8.77
N ASN A 124 13.62 4.33 -9.43
CA ASN A 124 13.62 5.35 -10.48
C ASN A 124 12.77 4.91 -11.68
N TYR A 125 12.90 3.65 -12.10
CA TYR A 125 12.08 3.06 -13.16
C TYR A 125 10.59 3.03 -12.79
N LEU A 126 10.25 2.57 -11.57
CA LEU A 126 8.88 2.58 -11.08
C LEU A 126 8.33 4.01 -10.98
N GLN A 127 9.14 5.00 -10.58
CA GLN A 127 8.70 6.40 -10.57
C GLN A 127 8.37 6.91 -11.98
N TYR A 128 9.14 6.49 -13.00
CA TYR A 128 8.82 6.77 -14.40
C TYR A 128 7.50 6.11 -14.83
N CYS A 129 7.31 4.82 -14.52
CA CYS A 129 6.07 4.10 -14.85
C CYS A 129 4.84 4.68 -14.13
N LEU A 130 5.00 5.16 -12.88
CA LEU A 130 3.90 5.73 -12.10
C LEU A 130 3.27 6.96 -12.77
N ARG A 131 4.06 7.73 -13.53
CA ARG A 131 3.60 8.92 -14.26
C ARG A 131 2.82 8.59 -15.53
N GLN A 132 2.79 7.31 -15.93
CA GLN A 132 2.02 6.84 -17.08
C GLN A 132 0.66 6.32 -16.59
N PRO A 133 -0.47 6.91 -17.01
CA PRO A 133 -1.80 6.56 -16.48
C PRO A 133 -2.11 5.06 -16.52
N ASN A 134 -1.79 4.40 -17.65
CA ASN A 134 -2.04 2.97 -17.85
C ASN A 134 -1.16 2.06 -16.96
N LEU A 135 -0.06 2.58 -16.39
CA LEU A 135 0.84 1.81 -15.54
C LEU A 135 0.76 2.20 -14.07
N ALA A 136 0.08 3.30 -13.75
CA ALA A 136 0.10 3.88 -12.42
C ALA A 136 -0.41 2.88 -11.35
N ALA A 137 -1.49 2.15 -11.64
CA ALA A 137 -2.08 1.21 -10.69
C ALA A 137 -1.16 0.00 -10.44
N VAL A 138 -0.63 -0.62 -11.49
CA VAL A 138 0.28 -1.77 -11.37
C VAL A 138 1.62 -1.39 -10.72
N THR A 139 2.08 -0.17 -10.99
CA THR A 139 3.29 0.38 -10.39
C THR A 139 3.10 0.60 -8.89
N ALA A 140 1.97 1.19 -8.48
CA ALA A 140 1.66 1.37 -7.06
C ALA A 140 1.51 0.02 -6.31
N LYS A 141 0.93 -1.00 -6.94
CA LYS A 141 0.89 -2.38 -6.40
C LYS A 141 2.29 -2.98 -6.24
N SER A 142 3.17 -2.78 -7.22
CA SER A 142 4.54 -3.30 -7.19
C SER A 142 5.40 -2.57 -6.15
N LEU A 143 5.26 -1.24 -6.05
CA LEU A 143 5.85 -0.43 -4.99
C LEU A 143 5.36 -0.87 -3.60
N HIS A 144 4.07 -1.21 -3.44
CA HIS A 144 3.56 -1.76 -2.19
C HIS A 144 4.33 -3.03 -1.78
N SER A 145 4.45 -4.00 -2.68
CA SER A 145 5.18 -5.26 -2.42
C SER A 145 6.63 -5.00 -2.02
N ILE A 146 7.34 -4.16 -2.79
CA ILE A 146 8.74 -3.80 -2.50
C ILE A 146 8.86 -3.10 -1.15
N CYS A 147 7.98 -2.13 -0.84
CA CYS A 147 8.00 -1.44 0.45
C CYS A 147 7.80 -2.40 1.63
N THR A 148 6.93 -3.40 1.49
CA THR A 148 6.66 -4.35 2.58
C THR A 148 7.80 -5.35 2.80
N THR A 149 8.47 -5.80 1.74
CA THR A 149 9.55 -6.81 1.84
C THR A 149 10.90 -6.15 2.11
N CYS A 150 11.22 -5.05 1.44
CA CYS A 150 12.51 -4.35 1.53
C CYS A 150 12.56 -3.27 2.62
N ARG A 151 11.72 -3.38 3.67
CA ARG A 151 11.44 -2.31 4.64
C ARG A 151 12.68 -1.61 5.22
N HIS A 152 13.75 -2.36 5.53
CA HIS A 152 14.98 -1.81 6.13
C HIS A 152 15.80 -1.01 5.10
N HIS A 153 15.96 -1.53 3.88
CA HIS A 153 16.66 -0.84 2.80
C HIS A 153 15.89 0.38 2.26
N MET A 154 14.56 0.36 2.38
CA MET A 154 13.68 1.44 1.92
C MET A 154 13.67 2.67 2.84
N VAL A 155 14.20 2.59 4.07
CA VAL A 155 14.25 3.73 5.01
C VAL A 155 14.97 4.93 4.39
N LYS A 156 16.07 4.71 3.67
CA LYS A 156 16.85 5.78 2.98
C LYS A 156 16.08 6.46 1.85
N HIS A 157 15.02 5.83 1.35
CA HIS A 157 14.19 6.32 0.24
C HIS A 157 12.83 6.88 0.69
N LEU A 158 12.59 7.03 2.00
CA LEU A 158 11.30 7.49 2.54
C LEU A 158 10.86 8.84 1.96
N SER A 159 11.78 9.80 1.83
CA SER A 159 11.48 11.12 1.25
C SER A 159 10.91 10.99 -0.17
N GLY A 160 11.54 10.20 -1.03
CA GLY A 160 11.07 9.92 -2.38
C GLY A 160 9.71 9.22 -2.41
N LEU A 161 9.46 8.30 -1.47
CA LEU A 161 8.13 7.66 -1.34
C LEU A 161 7.03 8.64 -0.93
N ILE A 162 7.34 9.57 -0.03
CA ILE A 162 6.39 10.61 0.37
C ILE A 162 6.08 11.55 -0.81
N GLU A 163 7.08 11.89 -1.63
CA GLU A 163 6.85 12.62 -2.90
C GLU A 163 5.96 11.82 -3.86
N ILE A 164 6.19 10.51 -3.98
CA ILE A 164 5.35 9.61 -4.77
C ILE A 164 3.89 9.63 -4.27
N LEU A 165 3.65 9.65 -2.96
CA LEU A 165 2.28 9.77 -2.42
C LEU A 165 1.58 11.06 -2.87
N LYS A 166 2.33 12.17 -3.03
CA LYS A 166 1.76 13.42 -3.59
C LYS A 166 1.28 13.24 -5.01
N VAL A 167 2.07 12.53 -5.82
CA VAL A 167 1.71 12.24 -7.21
C VAL A 167 0.51 11.30 -7.24
N VAL A 168 0.47 10.28 -6.39
CA VAL A 168 -0.66 9.35 -6.29
C VAL A 168 -1.97 10.04 -5.95
N ASP A 169 -1.98 11.07 -5.11
CA ASP A 169 -3.21 11.83 -4.83
C ASP A 169 -3.70 12.63 -6.04
N MET A 170 -2.84 12.92 -7.02
CA MET A 170 -3.20 13.56 -8.30
C MET A 170 -3.60 12.53 -9.37
N LEU A 171 -3.20 11.28 -9.20
CA LEU A 171 -3.56 10.18 -10.08
C LEU A 171 -4.92 9.63 -9.60
N ASN A 172 -5.89 9.50 -10.50
CA ASN A 172 -7.20 8.91 -10.19
C ASN A 172 -7.09 7.39 -10.02
N LEU A 173 -6.24 6.94 -9.10
CA LEU A 173 -6.02 5.54 -8.80
C LEU A 173 -7.21 4.96 -8.04
N PRO A 174 -7.55 3.67 -8.27
CA PRO A 174 -8.46 2.95 -7.41
C PRO A 174 -8.04 3.05 -5.94
N ASN A 175 -9.01 3.30 -5.06
CA ASN A 175 -8.70 3.61 -3.66
C ASN A 175 -8.01 2.44 -2.92
N ASP A 176 -8.34 1.20 -3.28
CA ASP A 176 -7.69 -0.01 -2.74
C ASP A 176 -6.18 -0.05 -3.08
N VAL A 177 -5.81 0.40 -4.29
CA VAL A 177 -4.42 0.50 -4.72
C VAL A 177 -3.68 1.58 -3.93
N ALA A 178 -4.30 2.75 -3.76
CA ALA A 178 -3.74 3.83 -2.94
C ALA A 178 -3.58 3.41 -1.47
N ILE A 179 -4.56 2.70 -0.90
CA ILE A 179 -4.50 2.10 0.44
C ILE A 179 -3.33 1.12 0.55
N GLY A 180 -3.13 0.28 -0.47
CA GLY A 180 -1.98 -0.63 -0.54
C GLY A 180 -0.65 0.12 -0.45
N LEU A 181 -0.45 1.14 -1.28
CA LEU A 181 0.77 1.94 -1.24
C LEU A 181 0.98 2.63 0.11
N LEU A 182 -0.06 3.25 0.68
CA LEU A 182 -0.01 3.86 2.01
C LEU A 182 0.38 2.87 3.11
N LYS A 183 -0.14 1.64 3.04
CA LYS A 183 0.29 0.54 3.93
C LYS A 183 1.78 0.26 3.76
N GLY A 184 2.29 0.20 2.54
CA GLY A 184 3.72 -0.01 2.26
C GLY A 184 4.58 1.09 2.90
N VAL A 185 4.21 2.36 2.71
CA VAL A 185 4.91 3.50 3.31
C VAL A 185 4.83 3.47 4.84
N ALA A 186 3.68 3.14 5.41
CA ALA A 186 3.51 3.04 6.86
C ALA A 186 4.42 1.97 7.50
N VAL A 187 4.63 0.83 6.82
CA VAL A 187 5.58 -0.21 7.26
C VAL A 187 7.00 0.34 7.28
N ILE A 188 7.40 1.16 6.31
CA ILE A 188 8.72 1.78 6.29
C ILE A 188 8.84 2.82 7.41
N VAL A 189 7.81 3.64 7.64
CA VAL A 189 7.79 4.62 8.73
C VAL A 189 7.97 3.97 10.09
N ALA A 190 7.46 2.76 10.30
CA ALA A 190 7.68 2.00 11.52
C ALA A 190 9.16 1.59 11.73
N GLU A 191 9.98 1.51 10.67
CA GLU A 191 11.39 1.13 10.74
C GLU A 191 12.33 2.34 10.92
N VAL A 192 11.89 3.54 10.56
CA VAL A 192 12.67 4.80 10.59
C VAL A 192 13.20 5.16 12.00
N PRO A 193 14.38 5.79 12.15
CA PRO A 193 14.89 6.26 13.44
C PRO A 193 13.92 7.21 14.15
N GLU A 194 13.84 7.14 15.49
CA GLU A 194 12.86 7.87 16.32
C GLU A 194 12.77 9.37 15.99
N GLU A 195 13.91 10.00 15.70
CA GLU A 195 14.02 11.42 15.34
C GLU A 195 13.16 11.82 14.13
N HIS A 196 12.94 10.91 13.18
CA HIS A 196 12.25 11.18 11.92
C HIS A 196 10.81 10.65 11.89
N VAL A 197 10.45 9.74 12.82
CA VAL A 197 9.13 9.09 12.87
C VAL A 197 8.00 10.11 13.04
N TYR A 198 8.15 11.07 13.96
CA TYR A 198 7.12 12.09 14.21
C TYR A 198 6.78 12.90 12.96
N LYS A 199 7.80 13.39 12.26
CA LYS A 199 7.63 14.17 11.03
C LYS A 199 6.96 13.33 9.94
N ALA A 200 7.41 12.09 9.77
CA ALA A 200 6.86 11.18 8.77
C ALA A 200 5.37 10.88 9.03
N ILE A 201 4.98 10.55 10.28
CA ILE A 201 3.59 10.30 10.66
C ILE A 201 2.73 11.53 10.41
N LYS A 202 3.18 12.72 10.85
CA LYS A 202 2.45 13.97 10.61
C LYS A 202 2.20 14.22 9.14
N GLU A 203 3.18 13.94 8.29
CA GLU A 203 3.04 14.15 6.86
C GLU A 203 2.06 13.16 6.22
N ILE A 204 2.22 11.85 6.46
CA ILE A 204 1.36 10.84 5.82
C ILE A 204 -0.08 10.86 6.37
N CYS A 205 -0.27 11.05 7.68
CA CYS A 205 -1.60 11.15 8.28
C CYS A 205 -2.24 12.50 7.96
N GLY A 206 -1.47 13.59 7.98
CA GLY A 206 -1.94 14.93 7.65
C GLY A 206 -2.54 15.02 6.26
N ARG A 207 -1.92 14.36 5.26
CA ARG A 207 -2.45 14.29 3.88
C ARG A 207 -3.85 13.69 3.80
N GLN A 208 -4.20 12.75 4.67
CA GLN A 208 -5.53 12.15 4.69
C GLN A 208 -6.50 12.97 5.56
N LEU A 209 -5.98 13.58 6.62
CA LEU A 209 -6.77 14.32 7.59
C LEU A 209 -7.19 15.71 7.10
N SER A 210 -6.33 16.42 6.37
CA SER A 210 -6.61 17.75 5.82
C SER A 210 -7.84 17.78 4.90
N PRO A 211 -7.96 16.94 3.85
CA PRO A 211 -9.16 16.91 3.02
C PRO A 211 -10.39 16.45 3.80
N LEU A 212 -10.24 15.51 4.73
CA LEU A 212 -11.33 15.05 5.60
C LEU A 212 -11.87 16.18 6.51
N LEU A 213 -10.98 17.00 7.08
CA LEU A 213 -11.38 18.17 7.86
C LEU A 213 -12.04 19.24 6.99
N ALA A 214 -11.55 19.44 5.77
CA ALA A 214 -12.21 20.34 4.82
C ALA A 214 -13.65 19.89 4.51
N LEU A 215 -13.91 18.58 4.41
CA LEU A 215 -15.28 18.04 4.25
C LEU A 215 -16.17 18.31 5.48
N VAL A 216 -15.59 18.19 6.67
CA VAL A 216 -16.29 18.50 7.94
C VAL A 216 -16.75 19.96 7.96
N GLU A 217 -15.92 20.88 7.45
CA GLU A 217 -16.18 22.32 7.41
C GLU A 217 -17.08 22.75 6.24
N SER A 218 -17.02 22.07 5.09
CA SER A 218 -17.67 22.49 3.84
C SER A 218 -19.08 21.95 3.63
N THR A 219 -19.46 20.87 4.31
CA THR A 219 -20.74 20.19 4.04
C THR A 219 -21.91 21.01 4.57
N SER A 220 -22.60 21.72 3.68
CA SER A 220 -24.02 22.07 3.86
C SER A 220 -24.86 20.80 3.65
N GLU A 221 -25.93 20.61 4.42
CA GLU A 221 -26.68 19.35 4.61
C GLU A 221 -27.29 18.70 3.33
N LYS A 222 -27.02 19.20 2.12
CA LYS A 222 -27.75 18.85 0.89
C LYS A 222 -26.95 18.11 -0.19
N THR A 223 -25.67 17.82 0.00
CA THR A 223 -24.90 17.01 -0.98
C THR A 223 -24.81 15.56 -0.51
N VAL A 224 -25.42 14.65 -1.28
CA VAL A 224 -25.22 13.21 -1.11
C VAL A 224 -23.80 12.90 -1.59
N PRO A 225 -22.89 12.42 -0.73
CA PRO A 225 -21.53 12.09 -1.15
C PRO A 225 -21.53 10.93 -2.13
N GLU A 226 -20.74 11.04 -3.19
CA GLU A 226 -20.52 9.94 -4.13
C GLU A 226 -19.63 8.89 -3.46
N THR A 227 -20.12 7.66 -3.36
CA THR A 227 -19.39 6.57 -2.69
C THR A 227 -18.05 6.30 -3.36
N ASN A 228 -17.02 6.00 -2.57
CA ASN A 228 -15.64 5.74 -3.01
C ASN A 228 -14.93 6.93 -3.70
N THR A 229 -15.45 8.15 -3.57
CA THR A 229 -14.78 9.36 -4.06
C THR A 229 -14.14 10.14 -2.92
N SER A 230 -13.29 11.12 -3.26
CA SER A 230 -12.71 12.08 -2.31
C SER A 230 -13.74 12.94 -1.57
N THR A 231 -15.01 12.92 -2.00
CA THR A 231 -16.12 13.63 -1.34
C THR A 231 -16.74 12.82 -0.19
N ASP A 232 -16.49 11.51 -0.16
CA ASP A 232 -16.96 10.60 0.88
C ASP A 232 -15.96 10.54 2.04
N PRO A 233 -16.33 10.90 3.29
CA PRO A 233 -15.44 10.81 4.45
C PRO A 233 -14.82 9.42 4.65
N ILE A 234 -15.50 8.35 4.23
CA ILE A 234 -15.00 6.97 4.35
C ILE A 234 -13.73 6.76 3.56
N TYR A 235 -13.62 7.39 2.38
CA TYR A 235 -12.44 7.31 1.52
C TYR A 235 -11.16 7.65 2.28
N TRP A 236 -11.19 8.74 3.05
CA TRP A 236 -10.06 9.22 3.84
C TRP A 236 -9.87 8.43 5.15
N LEU A 237 -10.97 8.01 5.79
CA LEU A 237 -10.92 7.22 7.03
C LEU A 237 -10.29 5.83 6.80
N ASP A 238 -10.52 5.20 5.66
CA ASP A 238 -9.93 3.91 5.34
C ASP A 238 -8.44 4.00 5.03
N ARG A 239 -8.03 5.05 4.31
CA ARG A 239 -6.61 5.39 4.10
C ARG A 239 -5.91 5.65 5.44
N LEU A 240 -6.50 6.47 6.32
CA LEU A 240 -5.94 6.73 7.65
C LEU A 240 -5.87 5.46 8.49
N SER A 241 -6.90 4.61 8.46
CA SER A 241 -6.92 3.32 9.15
C SER A 241 -5.81 2.39 8.67
N ALA A 242 -5.53 2.37 7.36
CA ALA A 242 -4.46 1.57 6.80
C ALA A 242 -3.09 2.03 7.29
N ILE A 243 -2.84 3.33 7.34
CA ILE A 243 -1.61 3.90 7.91
C ILE A 243 -1.47 3.48 9.38
N LEU A 244 -2.45 3.83 10.21
CA LEU A 244 -2.40 3.60 11.66
C LEU A 244 -2.26 2.12 12.03
N ARG A 245 -2.82 1.22 11.23
CA ARG A 245 -2.70 -0.23 11.45
C ARG A 245 -1.26 -0.74 11.35
N HIS A 246 -0.44 -0.10 10.53
CA HIS A 246 0.89 -0.57 10.16
C HIS A 246 2.02 0.25 10.79
N LEU A 247 1.70 1.34 11.48
CA LEU A 247 2.63 2.02 12.39
C LEU A 247 2.91 1.14 13.63
N ALA A 248 4.06 1.38 14.25
CA ALA A 248 4.45 0.74 15.50
C ALA A 248 5.15 1.73 16.42
N THR A 249 4.93 1.60 17.73
CA THR A 249 5.71 2.28 18.76
C THR A 249 6.96 1.46 19.07
N LYS A 250 8.10 2.14 19.21
CA LYS A 250 9.39 1.49 19.55
C LYS A 250 9.62 1.50 21.05
N SER A 251 9.01 2.46 21.76
CA SER A 251 9.12 2.63 23.19
C SER A 251 7.74 2.67 23.86
N ASN A 252 7.64 2.10 25.07
CA ASN A 252 6.43 2.19 25.90
C ASN A 252 6.40 3.49 26.73
N ASN A 253 6.93 4.59 26.19
CA ASN A 253 7.03 5.87 26.88
C ASN A 253 6.04 6.89 26.27
N GLU A 254 5.46 7.76 27.10
CA GLU A 254 4.65 8.91 26.66
C GLU A 254 5.40 9.85 25.72
N LYS A 255 6.75 9.85 25.80
CA LYS A 255 7.62 10.63 24.92
C LYS A 255 7.91 9.95 23.57
N ASP A 256 7.38 8.75 23.31
CA ASP A 256 7.55 8.08 22.02
C ASP A 256 7.01 8.99 20.89
N PRO A 257 7.81 9.29 19.85
CA PRO A 257 7.42 10.21 18.77
C PRO A 257 6.13 9.80 18.04
N CYS A 258 5.85 8.50 17.93
CA CYS A 258 4.59 8.00 17.38
C CYS A 258 3.42 8.33 18.32
N VAL A 259 3.56 8.07 19.62
CA VAL A 259 2.52 8.40 20.61
C VAL A 259 2.18 9.89 20.59
N VAL A 260 3.21 10.77 20.60
CA VAL A 260 3.01 12.22 20.55
C VAL A 260 2.25 12.64 19.28
N ALA A 261 2.66 12.15 18.10
CA ALA A 261 1.98 12.45 16.85
C ALA A 261 0.50 12.01 16.84
N ILE A 262 0.20 10.85 17.44
CA ILE A 262 -1.15 10.33 17.53
C ILE A 262 -2.02 11.11 18.52
N VAL A 263 -1.47 11.50 19.68
CA VAL A 263 -2.17 12.35 20.67
C VAL A 263 -2.53 13.70 20.06
N GLU A 264 -1.61 14.33 19.33
CA GLU A 264 -1.86 15.61 18.65
C GLU A 264 -2.92 15.52 17.55
N MET A 265 -3.16 14.33 16.98
CA MET A 265 -4.19 14.11 15.95
C MET A 265 -5.62 14.07 16.55
N TRP A 266 -5.76 13.83 17.85
CA TRP A 266 -7.05 13.62 18.50
C TRP A 266 -8.08 14.75 18.34
N PRO A 267 -7.73 16.05 18.48
CA PRO A 267 -8.70 17.13 18.32
C PRO A 267 -9.40 17.10 16.96
N SER A 268 -8.67 16.76 15.90
CA SER A 268 -9.21 16.60 14.55
C SER A 268 -10.16 15.40 14.47
N MET A 269 -9.77 14.26 15.03
CA MET A 269 -10.62 13.05 15.09
C MET A 269 -11.90 13.31 15.88
N SER A 270 -11.80 14.05 16.97
CA SER A 270 -12.95 14.44 17.81
C SER A 270 -13.95 15.30 17.04
N LYS A 271 -13.48 16.27 16.24
CA LYS A 271 -14.34 17.09 15.35
C LYS A 271 -15.08 16.23 14.32
N ILE A 272 -14.36 15.31 13.65
CA ILE A 272 -14.93 14.40 12.66
C ILE A 272 -16.03 13.54 13.29
N CYS A 273 -15.76 12.99 14.47
CA CYS A 273 -16.73 12.18 15.21
C CYS A 273 -18.00 12.95 15.53
N THR A 274 -17.87 14.18 16.06
CA THR A 274 -19.01 15.04 16.41
C THR A 274 -19.85 15.39 15.18
N ARG A 275 -19.22 15.62 14.03
CA ARG A 275 -19.91 15.95 12.78
C ARG A 275 -20.75 14.80 12.23
N TYR A 276 -20.18 13.60 12.19
CA TYR A 276 -20.78 12.44 11.52
C TYR A 276 -21.45 11.45 12.47
N LYS A 277 -21.69 11.85 13.72
CA LYS A 277 -22.21 10.98 14.79
C LYS A 277 -23.52 10.25 14.46
N THR A 278 -24.36 10.85 13.62
CA THR A 278 -25.65 10.29 13.21
C THR A 278 -25.57 9.35 12.02
N ASP A 279 -24.48 9.35 11.26
CA ASP A 279 -24.26 8.46 10.11
C ASP A 279 -23.57 7.17 10.58
N SER A 280 -24.31 6.06 10.61
CA SER A 280 -23.81 4.76 11.06
C SER A 280 -22.67 4.22 10.20
N ARG A 281 -22.71 4.46 8.88
CA ARG A 281 -21.72 3.98 7.92
C ARG A 281 -20.38 4.68 8.17
N ILE A 282 -20.38 6.01 8.28
CA ILE A 282 -19.15 6.76 8.57
C ILE A 282 -18.64 6.44 9.98
N THR A 283 -19.56 6.32 10.95
CA THR A 283 -19.22 6.01 12.34
C THR A 283 -18.50 4.66 12.48
N GLU A 284 -18.89 3.63 11.73
CA GLU A 284 -18.21 2.33 11.76
C GLU A 284 -16.74 2.41 11.31
N HIS A 285 -16.49 3.08 10.18
CA HIS A 285 -15.13 3.30 9.68
C HIS A 285 -14.32 4.22 10.59
N PHE A 286 -14.94 5.23 11.18
CA PHE A 286 -14.33 6.06 12.22
C PHE A 286 -13.91 5.21 13.44
N CYS A 287 -14.78 4.32 13.93
CA CYS A 287 -14.47 3.42 15.04
C CYS A 287 -13.31 2.47 14.71
N ARG A 288 -13.25 1.97 13.48
CA ARG A 288 -12.13 1.15 12.99
C ARG A 288 -10.82 1.94 13.04
N CYS A 289 -10.82 3.20 12.59
CA CYS A 289 -9.67 4.10 12.65
C CYS A 289 -9.25 4.36 14.11
N LEU A 290 -10.21 4.73 14.96
CA LEU A 290 -10.01 4.98 16.38
C LEU A 290 -9.41 3.76 17.11
N ARG A 291 -9.85 2.54 16.77
CA ARG A 291 -9.31 1.29 17.32
C ARG A 291 -7.81 1.16 17.04
N PHE A 292 -7.35 1.49 15.85
CA PHE A 292 -5.92 1.44 15.51
C PHE A 292 -5.14 2.55 16.21
N MET A 293 -5.71 3.76 16.28
CA MET A 293 -5.15 4.88 17.03
C MET A 293 -4.92 4.52 18.51
N ILE A 294 -5.93 3.94 19.16
CA ILE A 294 -5.85 3.49 20.56
C ILE A 294 -4.80 2.38 20.72
N ARG A 295 -4.73 1.43 19.79
CA ARG A 295 -3.74 0.35 19.85
C ARG A 295 -2.29 0.86 19.84
N LEU A 296 -2.02 1.97 19.15
CA LEU A 296 -0.69 2.58 19.14
C LEU A 296 -0.34 3.19 20.50
N VAL A 297 -1.31 3.76 21.21
CA VAL A 297 -1.06 4.51 22.46
C VAL A 297 -1.34 3.71 23.74
N SER A 298 -1.98 2.54 23.63
CA SER A 298 -2.50 1.78 24.77
C SER A 298 -1.43 1.29 25.75
N ARG A 299 -0.17 1.22 25.32
CA ARG A 299 0.95 0.79 26.18
C ARG A 299 1.62 1.95 26.93
N SER A 300 1.35 3.19 26.52
CA SER A 300 2.22 4.30 26.88
C SER A 300 1.52 5.44 27.62
N THR A 301 0.20 5.66 27.51
CA THR A 301 -0.39 6.95 27.93
C THR A 301 -1.78 6.88 28.58
N THR A 302 -1.97 7.62 29.69
CA THR A 302 -3.29 8.00 30.25
C THR A 302 -3.94 9.19 29.51
N ALA A 303 -3.17 10.01 28.79
CA ALA A 303 -3.61 11.30 28.26
C ALA A 303 -4.72 11.21 27.20
N LEU A 304 -4.72 10.18 26.36
CA LEU A 304 -5.79 9.92 25.37
C LEU A 304 -6.99 9.20 26.00
N LEU A 305 -6.79 8.49 27.10
CA LEU A 305 -7.81 7.65 27.71
C LEU A 305 -9.01 8.48 28.20
N ALA A 306 -8.73 9.55 28.94
CA ALA A 306 -9.77 10.43 29.49
C ALA A 306 -10.61 11.14 28.41
N PRO A 307 -10.03 11.85 27.41
CA PRO A 307 -10.82 12.56 26.42
C PRO A 307 -11.57 11.61 25.47
N VAL A 308 -10.99 10.46 25.11
CA VAL A 308 -11.69 9.42 24.33
C VAL A 308 -12.87 8.87 25.13
N ALA A 309 -12.68 8.53 26.41
CA ALA A 309 -13.74 8.02 27.27
C ALA A 309 -14.88 9.02 27.46
N GLN A 310 -14.55 10.30 27.69
CA GLN A 310 -15.55 11.37 27.81
C GLN A 310 -16.37 11.52 26.54
N GLN A 311 -15.72 11.54 25.37
CA GLN A 311 -16.42 11.67 24.10
C GLN A 311 -17.30 10.45 23.79
N VAL A 312 -16.79 9.22 24.02
CA VAL A 312 -17.58 7.98 23.85
C VAL A 312 -18.78 7.95 24.81
N SER A 313 -18.61 8.38 26.06
CA SER A 313 -19.69 8.46 27.04
C SER A 313 -20.77 9.47 26.63
N ALA A 314 -20.38 10.65 26.13
CA ALA A 314 -21.32 11.65 25.64
C ALA A 314 -22.14 11.13 24.45
N PHE A 315 -21.49 10.44 23.50
CA PHE A 315 -22.20 9.81 22.38
C PHE A 315 -23.20 8.76 22.81
N TYR A 316 -22.85 7.94 23.79
CA TYR A 316 -23.72 6.87 24.27
C TYR A 316 -25.03 7.40 24.87
N GLN A 317 -24.96 8.54 25.57
CA GLN A 317 -26.14 9.15 26.17
C GLN A 317 -27.11 9.71 25.11
N GLU A 318 -26.58 10.17 23.97
CA GLU A 318 -27.38 10.75 22.88
C GLU A 318 -27.89 9.71 21.88
N ILE A 319 -27.09 8.68 21.57
CA ILE A 319 -27.37 7.71 20.49
C ILE A 319 -27.53 6.32 21.13
N LYS A 320 -28.74 6.04 21.61
CA LYS A 320 -29.09 4.78 22.31
C LYS A 320 -28.93 3.48 21.48
N GLN A 321 -28.56 3.55 20.19
CA GLN A 321 -28.75 2.43 19.26
C GLN A 321 -27.59 1.96 18.36
N ASN A 322 -26.35 2.48 18.41
CA ASN A 322 -25.33 2.02 17.45
C ASN A 322 -24.19 1.15 18.02
N MET A 323 -23.72 0.20 17.19
CA MET A 323 -22.65 -0.81 17.35
C MET A 323 -21.31 -0.35 17.98
N LEU A 324 -21.15 0.93 18.27
CA LEU A 324 -20.01 1.53 19.00
C LEU A 324 -19.69 0.77 20.29
N TYR A 325 -20.71 0.27 21.00
CA TYR A 325 -20.57 -0.40 22.29
C TYR A 325 -19.79 -1.73 22.20
N THR A 326 -20.03 -2.55 21.18
CA THR A 326 -19.41 -3.88 21.09
C THR A 326 -17.95 -3.81 20.64
N ILE A 327 -17.58 -2.84 19.80
CA ILE A 327 -16.22 -2.77 19.23
C ILE A 327 -15.26 -2.04 20.17
N ILE A 328 -15.69 -0.94 20.79
CA ILE A 328 -14.83 -0.13 21.65
C ILE A 328 -14.70 -0.76 23.04
N LEU A 329 -15.80 -1.15 23.70
CA LEU A 329 -15.76 -1.65 25.09
C LEU A 329 -15.31 -3.12 25.21
N CYS A 330 -15.70 -4.02 24.30
CA CYS A 330 -15.27 -5.43 24.41
C CYS A 330 -13.76 -5.61 24.22
N ARG A 331 -13.08 -4.69 23.51
CA ARG A 331 -11.61 -4.70 23.41
C ARG A 331 -10.91 -3.73 24.35
N TRP A 332 -11.54 -2.65 24.81
CA TRP A 332 -10.98 -1.79 25.87
C TRP A 332 -10.72 -2.55 27.17
N ARG A 333 -11.61 -3.48 27.54
CA ARG A 333 -11.43 -4.34 28.73
C ARG A 333 -10.19 -5.23 28.69
N ILE A 334 -9.60 -5.46 27.51
CA ILE A 334 -8.38 -6.27 27.33
C ILE A 334 -7.11 -5.44 27.53
N TYR A 335 -7.16 -4.11 27.37
CA TYR A 335 -5.98 -3.23 27.46
C TYR A 335 -5.90 -2.43 28.78
N ILE A 336 -6.93 -2.49 29.64
CA ILE A 336 -6.98 -1.84 30.96
C ILE A 336 -6.77 -2.85 32.11
N LYS A 337 -6.45 -4.11 31.79
CA LYS A 337 -5.81 -5.03 32.74
C LYS A 337 -4.32 -5.04 32.49
#